data_AF-A0A349JRU0-F1
#
_entry.id   AF-A0A349JRU0-F1
#
_cell.length_a   1.000
_cell.length_b   1.000
_cell.length_c   1.000
_cell.angle_alpha   90.00
_cell.angle_beta   90.00
_cell.angle_gamma   90.00
#
_symmetry.space_group_name_H-M   'P 1'
#
loop_
_entity.id
_entity.type
_entity.pdbx_description
1 polymer ?
#
loop_
_entity_poly.entity_id
_entity_poly.type
_entity_poly.pdbx_seq_one_letter_code
_entity_poly.pdbx_strand_id
1 'polypeptide(L)' 'MSASFTNQVIAQIELAKNRDQYEKKVYVLPKILDEKVARLHLDK' A
#
# COMPACT_ATOMS: atom_id res chain seq x y z
N MET A 1 -3.98 -11.87 -8.10
CA MET A 1 -4.41 -10.51 -8.52
C MET A 1 -4.90 -9.64 -7.36
N SER A 2 -5.80 -10.11 -6.49
CA SER A 2 -6.39 -9.31 -5.38
C SER A 2 -5.36 -8.66 -4.44
N ALA A 3 -4.33 -9.39 -3.99
CA ALA A 3 -3.30 -8.85 -3.10
C ALA A 3 -2.48 -7.71 -3.76
N SER A 4 -2.01 -7.92 -4.99
CA SER A 4 -1.24 -6.91 -5.74
C SER A 4 -2.04 -5.63 -5.97
N PHE A 5 -3.32 -5.74 -6.32
CA PHE A 5 -4.19 -4.57 -6.51
C PHE A 5 -4.54 -3.88 -5.19
N THR A 6 -4.65 -4.62 -4.08
CA THR A 6 -4.81 -4.01 -2.75
C THR A 6 -3.60 -3.13 -2.41
N ASN A 7 -2.38 -3.62 -2.65
CA ASN A 7 -1.15 -2.83 -2.48
C ASN A 7 -1.12 -1.59 -3.39
N GLN A 8 -1.55 -1.72 -4.66
CA GLN A 8 -1.64 -0.57 -5.57
C GLN A 8 -2.63 0.49 -5.06
N VAL A 9 -3.83 0.09 -4.62
CA VAL A 9 -4.84 1.04 -4.10
C VAL A 9 -4.34 1.73 -2.83
N ILE A 10 -3.70 1.00 -1.92
CA ILE A 10 -3.11 1.58 -0.71
C ILE A 10 -2.05 2.64 -1.07
N ALA A 11 -1.14 2.32 -2.01
CA ALA A 11 -0.12 3.25 -2.46
C ALA A 11 -0.72 4.51 -3.13
N GLN A 12 -1.79 4.36 -3.92
CA GLN A 12 -2.48 5.52 -4.52
C GLN A 12 -3.15 6.41 -3.46
N ILE A 13 -3.79 5.82 -2.44
CA ILE A 13 -4.40 6.58 -1.34
C ILE A 13 -3.34 7.34 -0.55
N GLU A 14 -2.19 6.70 -0.27
CA GLU A 14 -1.06 7.33 0.44
C GLU A 14 -0.54 8.55 -0.31
N LEU A 15 -0.23 8.39 -1.60
CA LEU A 15 0.25 9.49 -2.44
C LEU A 15 -0.79 10.61 -2.63
N ALA A 16 -2.08 10.27 -2.67
CA ALA A 16 -3.15 11.26 -2.81
C ALA A 16 -3.32 12.11 -1.54
N LYS A 17 -3.13 11.53 -0.35
CA LYS A 17 -3.32 12.23 0.93
C LYS A 17 -2.07 12.92 1.45
N ASN A 18 -0.90 12.34 1.23
CA ASN A 18 0.36 12.75 1.84
C ASN A 18 1.41 13.19 0.81
N ARG A 19 0.97 13.70 -0.36
CA ARG A 19 1.84 14.06 -1.49
C ARG A 19 3.04 14.91 -1.10
N ASP A 20 2.84 15.88 -0.20
CA ASP A 20 3.87 16.83 0.23
C ASP A 20 4.96 16.20 1.13
N GLN A 21 4.74 14.98 1.64
CA GLN A 21 5.69 14.23 2.46
C GLN A 21 6.68 13.40 1.64
N TYR A 22 6.51 13.34 0.31
CA TYR A 22 7.33 12.51 -0.57
C TYR A 22 8.12 13.35 -1.57
N GLU A 23 9.42 13.04 -1.67
CA GLU A 23 10.28 13.59 -2.72
C GLU A 23 10.16 12.79 -4.02
N LYS A 24 10.81 13.24 -5.09
CA LYS A 24 10.94 12.51 -6.35
C LYS A 24 11.92 11.33 -6.23
N LYS A 25 11.55 10.33 -5.43
CA LYS A 25 12.31 9.11 -5.13
C LYS A 25 11.38 7.90 -5.16
N VAL A 26 11.97 6.71 -5.16
CA VAL A 26 11.22 5.45 -5.09
C VAL A 26 11.05 5.07 -3.62
N TYR A 27 9.83 4.74 -3.23
CA TYR A 27 9.47 4.32 -1.89
C TYR A 27 8.76 2.97 -1.92
N VAL A 28 8.76 2.29 -0.78
CA VAL A 28 8.03 1.04 -0.57
C VAL A 28 7.03 1.22 0.56
N LEU A 29 5.90 0.51 0.50
CA LEU A 29 4.91 0.55 1.57
C LEU A 29 5.53 -0.03 2.86
N PRO A 30 5.21 0.54 4.04
CA PRO A 30 5.62 -0.03 5.32
C PRO A 30 5.13 -1.47 5.51
N LYS A 31 5.95 -2.30 6.16
CA LYS A 31 5.68 -3.74 6.40
C LYS A 31 4.31 -4.01 7.04
N ILE A 32 3.84 -3.12 7.92
CA ILE A 32 2.53 -3.26 8.56
C ILE A 32 1.36 -3.23 7.57
N LEU A 33 1.49 -2.50 6.46
CA LEU A 33 0.48 -2.48 5.41
C LEU A 33 0.52 -3.76 4.58
N ASP A 34 1.70 -4.31 4.34
CA ASP A 34 1.87 -5.58 3.63
C ASP A 34 1.29 -6.76 4.43
N GLU A 35 1.54 -6.80 5.75
CA GLU A 35 0.91 -7.76 6.67
C GLU A 35 -0.61 -7.60 6.72
N LYS A 36 -1.11 -6.36 6.64
CA LYS A 36 -2.55 -6.10 6.56
C LYS A 36 -3.15 -6.66 5.28
N VAL A 37 -2.48 -6.51 4.13
CA VAL A 37 -2.92 -7.12 2.87
C VAL A 37 -2.97 -8.64 3.01
N ALA A 38 -1.93 -9.27 3.58
CA ALA A 38 -1.94 -10.71 3.83
C ALA A 38 -3.13 -11.13 4.71
N ARG A 39 -3.36 -10.43 5.82
CA ARG A 39 -4.46 -10.70 6.76
C ARG A 39 -5.84 -10.64 6.11
N LEU A 40 -6.07 -9.66 5.23
CA LEU A 40 -7.35 -9.48 4.52
C LEU A 40 -7.68 -10.64 3.56
N HIS A 41 -6.72 -11.51 3.26
CA HIS A 41 -6.89 -12.62 2.34
C HIS A 41 -6.85 -14.00 3.03
N LEU A 42 -6.76 -14.06 4.37
CA LEU A 42 -6.67 -15.33 5.10
C LEU A 42 -7.98 -16.12 5.13
N ASP A 43 -9.12 -15.44 5.16
CA ASP A 43 -10.44 -16.07 5.29
C ASP A 43 -11.11 -16.36 3.93
N LYS A 44 -10.30 -16.49 2.87
CA LYS A 44 -10.76 -16.64 1.48
C LYS A 44 -10.46 -18.02 0.91
#